data_AF-A0A0C3PBF9-F1
#
_entry.id   AF-A0A0C3PBF9-F1
#
_cell.length_a   1.000
_cell.length_b   1.000
_cell.length_c   1.000
_cell.angle_alpha   90.00
_cell.angle_beta   90.00
_cell.angle_gamma   90.00
#
_symmetry.space_group_name_H-M   'P 1'
#
loop_
_entity.id
_entity.type
_entity.pdbx_description
1 polymer ?
#
loop_
_entity_poly.entity_id
_entity_poly.type
_entity_poly.pdbx_seq_one_letter_code
_entity_poly.pdbx_strand_id
1 'polypeptide(L)'
;PPIKHGSSLNSIPTLSMSRQPSMMALAEHGIGCVIVFEYLFFQLQVKGGGTTRMDVKQNLKVIVREYKKSGVQHTVIAHIAEAFQQHGESVDALCPMLVDIAQANQM
;
A
#
# COMPACT_ATOMS: atom_id res chain seq x y z
N PRO A 1 -22.04 14.53 2.47
CA PRO A 1 -21.64 14.94 3.84
C PRO A 1 -20.12 15.09 3.96
N PRO A 2 -19.58 16.20 4.49
CA PRO A 2 -18.14 16.34 4.70
C PRO A 2 -17.66 15.38 5.79
N ILE A 3 -16.58 14.65 5.49
CA ILE A 3 -15.96 13.71 6.43
C ILE A 3 -15.30 14.54 7.54
N LYS A 4 -15.88 14.53 8.75
CA LYS A 4 -15.27 15.16 9.92
C LYS A 4 -14.05 14.34 10.35
N HIS A 5 -12.85 14.81 10.01
CA HIS A 5 -11.60 14.27 10.54
C HIS A 5 -11.45 14.68 12.02
N GLY A 6 -12.03 13.89 12.93
CA GLY A 6 -11.71 13.99 14.36
C GLY A 6 -10.20 13.85 14.55
N SER A 7 -9.61 14.79 15.28
CA SER A 7 -8.18 15.09 15.47
C SER A 7 -7.36 14.03 16.23
N SER A 8 -7.67 12.75 16.04
CA SER A 8 -6.78 11.62 16.27
C SER A 8 -6.42 11.04 14.89
N LEU A 9 -5.58 11.78 14.14
CA LEU A 9 -5.03 11.29 12.89
C LEU A 9 -3.93 10.27 13.21
N ASN A 10 -4.33 9.06 13.54
CA ASN A 10 -3.43 7.91 13.58
C ASN A 10 -2.98 7.69 12.13
N SER A 11 -1.75 8.08 11.81
CA SER A 11 -1.22 8.10 10.45
C SER A 11 -1.16 6.71 9.83
N ILE A 12 -1.34 6.65 8.50
CA ILE A 12 -1.03 5.45 7.72
C ILE A 12 0.48 5.20 7.87
N PRO A 13 0.92 3.99 8.25
CA PRO A 13 2.33 3.68 8.34
C PRO A 13 3.00 3.86 6.98
N THR A 14 4.25 4.36 6.96
CA THR A 14 5.00 4.36 5.71
C THR A 14 5.23 2.92 5.23
N LEU A 15 4.96 2.71 3.95
CA LEU A 15 5.13 1.44 3.25
C LEU A 15 6.27 1.47 2.24
N SER A 16 6.84 2.66 2.01
CA SER A 16 8.08 2.85 1.27
C SER A 16 9.29 2.51 2.15
N MET A 17 10.35 1.99 1.52
CA MET A 17 11.67 1.82 2.14
C MET A 17 12.67 2.89 1.70
N SER A 18 12.33 3.68 0.68
CA SER A 18 13.09 4.86 0.28
C SER A 18 13.23 5.86 1.43
N ARG A 19 14.46 6.35 1.65
CA ARG A 19 14.82 7.24 2.78
C ARG A 19 14.50 8.71 2.53
N GLN A 20 14.33 9.10 1.26
CA GLN A 20 14.11 10.48 0.84
C GLN A 20 12.84 10.56 -0.03
N PRO A 21 12.12 11.69 0.00
CA PRO A 21 11.02 11.93 -0.91
C PRO A 21 11.48 11.87 -2.37
N SER A 22 10.87 11.00 -3.16
CA SER A 22 11.13 10.82 -4.59
C SER A 22 9.90 10.23 -5.28
N MET A 23 9.87 10.21 -6.63
CA MET A 23 8.82 9.51 -7.37
C MET A 23 8.80 8.01 -7.07
N MET A 24 9.98 7.42 -6.86
CA MET A 24 10.11 6.03 -6.42
C MET A 24 9.50 5.82 -5.03
N ALA A 25 9.83 6.68 -4.05
CA ALA A 25 9.24 6.59 -2.72
C ALA A 25 7.71 6.72 -2.75
N LEU A 26 7.19 7.58 -3.63
CA LEU A 26 5.76 7.74 -3.86
C LEU A 26 5.15 6.47 -4.47
N ALA A 27 5.79 5.88 -5.48
CA ALA A 27 5.34 4.64 -6.11
C ALA A 27 5.34 3.47 -5.13
N GLU A 28 6.43 3.27 -4.38
CA GLU A 28 6.52 2.25 -3.33
C GLU A 28 5.40 2.38 -2.30
N HIS A 29 5.19 3.60 -1.78
CA HIS A 29 4.14 3.83 -0.79
C HIS A 29 2.74 3.67 -1.38
N GLY A 30 2.52 4.18 -2.59
CA GLY A 30 1.24 4.12 -3.29
C GLY A 30 0.82 2.68 -3.59
N ILE A 31 1.70 1.89 -4.19
CA ILE A 31 1.41 0.48 -4.50
C ILE A 31 1.24 -0.34 -3.22
N GLY A 32 2.08 -0.12 -2.21
CA GLY A 32 1.90 -0.75 -0.90
C GLY A 32 0.53 -0.42 -0.29
N CYS A 33 0.05 0.82 -0.42
CA CYS A 33 -1.27 1.21 0.06
C CYS A 33 -2.38 0.48 -0.70
N VAL A 34 -2.30 0.39 -2.04
CA VAL A 34 -3.30 -0.34 -2.85
C VAL A 34 -3.46 -1.77 -2.35
N ILE A 35 -2.34 -2.51 -2.25
CA ILE A 35 -2.34 -3.92 -1.81
C ILE A 35 -2.89 -4.07 -0.38
N VAL A 36 -2.41 -3.23 0.56
CA VAL A 36 -2.84 -3.27 1.96
C VAL A 36 -4.33 -2.96 2.12
N PHE A 37 -4.85 -1.97 1.37
CA PHE A 37 -6.25 -1.59 1.45
C PHE A 37 -7.18 -2.61 0.79
N GLU A 38 -6.77 -3.19 -0.34
CA GLU A 38 -7.50 -4.27 -0.98
C GLU A 38 -7.67 -5.45 -0.02
N TYR A 39 -6.56 -5.92 0.58
CA TYR A 39 -6.61 -7.02 1.54
C TYR A 39 -7.39 -6.67 2.80
N LEU A 40 -7.29 -5.43 3.29
CA LEU A 40 -8.12 -4.95 4.40
C LEU A 40 -9.60 -5.05 4.06
N PHE A 41 -9.99 -4.59 2.88
CA PHE A 41 -11.38 -4.61 2.47
C PHE A 41 -11.91 -6.05 2.33
N PHE A 42 -11.11 -6.95 1.75
CA PHE A 42 -11.42 -8.37 1.68
C PHE A 42 -11.65 -8.98 3.08
N GLN A 43 -10.71 -8.75 4.00
CA GLN A 43 -10.80 -9.26 5.38
C GLN A 43 -12.02 -8.72 6.14
N LEU A 44 -12.41 -7.46 5.90
CA LEU A 44 -13.60 -6.86 6.52
C LEU A 44 -14.90 -7.46 5.99
N GLN A 45 -14.96 -7.80 4.71
CA GLN A 45 -16.11 -8.50 4.12
C GLN A 45 -16.27 -9.91 4.70
N VAL A 46 -15.18 -10.69 4.77
CA VAL A 46 -15.18 -12.05 5.31
C VAL A 46 -15.65 -12.08 6.78
N LYS A 47 -15.30 -11.06 7.56
CA LYS A 47 -15.69 -10.93 8.98
C LYS A 47 -17.13 -10.44 9.20
N GLY A 48 -17.95 -10.32 8.15
CA GLY A 48 -19.38 -10.03 8.27
C GLY A 48 -19.74 -8.56 8.48
N GLY A 49 -18.88 -7.62 8.06
CA GLY A 49 -19.21 -6.18 7.96
C GLY A 49 -19.44 -5.41 9.28
N GLY A 50 -19.48 -6.10 10.42
CA GLY A 50 -19.68 -5.51 11.74
C GLY A 50 -18.37 -5.06 12.39
N THR A 51 -17.68 -4.08 11.81
CA THR A 51 -16.45 -3.53 12.41
C THR A 51 -16.63 -2.09 12.81
N THR A 52 -16.46 -1.81 14.11
CA THR A 52 -16.34 -0.44 14.60
C THR A 52 -15.10 0.23 13.97
N ARG A 53 -15.05 1.56 13.94
CA ARG A 53 -13.88 2.31 13.44
C ARG A 53 -12.55 1.91 14.13
N MET A 54 -12.62 1.41 15.36
CA MET A 54 -11.47 0.90 16.10
C MET A 54 -10.95 -0.43 15.52
N ASP A 55 -11.84 -1.30 15.05
CA ASP A 55 -11.50 -2.58 14.45
C ASP A 55 -10.79 -2.40 13.11
N VAL A 56 -11.21 -1.43 12.29
CA VAL A 56 -10.55 -1.11 11.02
C VAL A 56 -9.10 -0.69 11.23
N LYS A 57 -8.84 0.18 12.21
CA LYS A 57 -7.48 0.65 12.54
C LYS A 57 -6.59 -0.49 13.04
N GLN A 58 -7.12 -1.37 13.87
CA GLN A 58 -6.36 -2.51 14.38
C GLN A 58 -6.09 -3.54 13.28
N ASN A 59 -7.09 -3.85 12.44
CA ASN A 59 -6.91 -4.72 11.28
C ASN A 59 -5.86 -4.15 10.32
N LEU A 60 -5.87 -2.84 10.04
CA LEU A 60 -4.85 -2.20 9.22
C LEU A 60 -3.43 -2.41 9.78
N LYS A 61 -3.23 -2.26 11.10
CA LYS A 61 -1.91 -2.51 11.73
C LYS A 61 -1.46 -3.97 11.63
N VAL A 62 -2.40 -4.91 11.66
CA VAL A 62 -2.09 -6.34 11.48
C VAL A 62 -1.69 -6.58 10.03
N ILE A 63 -2.47 -6.09 9.08
CA ILE A 63 -2.22 -6.26 7.65
C ILE A 63 -0.90 -5.62 7.22
N VAL A 64 -0.59 -4.41 7.69
CA VAL A 64 0.71 -3.79 7.41
C VAL A 64 1.86 -4.64 7.95
N ARG A 65 1.68 -5.31 9.11
CA ARG A 65 2.69 -6.25 9.61
C ARG A 65 2.81 -7.48 8.72
N GLU A 66 1.69 -8.01 8.24
CA GLU A 66 1.71 -9.15 7.31
C GLU A 66 2.38 -8.77 5.99
N TYR A 67 2.02 -7.64 5.38
CA TYR A 67 2.66 -7.11 4.16
C TYR A 67 4.19 -6.98 4.29
N LYS A 68 4.66 -6.55 5.47
CA LYS A 68 6.09 -6.42 5.77
C LYS A 68 6.77 -7.78 6.00
N LYS A 69 6.06 -8.74 6.59
CA LYS A 69 6.61 -10.06 6.96
C LYS A 69 6.53 -11.09 5.83
N SER A 70 5.56 -10.96 4.94
CA SER A 70 5.30 -11.92 3.85
C SER A 70 6.34 -11.88 2.73
N GLY A 71 7.23 -10.89 2.74
CA GLY A 71 8.18 -10.64 1.64
C GLY A 71 7.56 -9.85 0.48
N VAL A 72 6.24 -9.69 0.43
CA VAL A 72 5.52 -8.95 -0.62
C VAL A 72 6.04 -7.51 -0.72
N GLN A 73 6.28 -6.83 0.41
CA GLN A 73 6.88 -5.50 0.39
C GLN A 73 8.24 -5.48 -0.34
N HIS A 74 9.11 -6.45 -0.07
CA HIS A 74 10.42 -6.51 -0.71
C HIS A 74 10.29 -6.77 -2.21
N THR A 75 9.42 -7.70 -2.61
CA THR A 75 9.15 -8.00 -4.02
C THR A 75 8.63 -6.79 -4.77
N VAL A 76 7.62 -6.10 -4.22
CA VAL A 76 7.05 -4.87 -4.81
C VAL A 76 8.14 -3.80 -4.98
N ILE A 77 8.93 -3.55 -3.94
CA ILE A 77 9.98 -2.52 -3.99
C ILE A 77 11.07 -2.88 -5.00
N ALA A 78 11.45 -4.16 -5.09
CA ALA A 78 12.43 -4.61 -6.07
C ALA A 78 11.94 -4.40 -7.52
N HIS A 79 10.70 -4.79 -7.82
CA HIS A 79 10.14 -4.58 -9.16
C HIS A 79 9.95 -3.10 -9.50
N ILE A 80 9.56 -2.27 -8.52
CA ILE A 80 9.49 -0.81 -8.72
C ILE A 80 10.88 -0.25 -9.02
N ALA A 81 11.90 -0.65 -8.26
CA ALA A 81 13.27 -0.20 -8.50
C ALA A 81 13.74 -0.60 -9.92
N GLU A 82 13.44 -1.82 -10.36
CA GLU A 82 13.75 -2.28 -11.72
C GLU A 82 13.03 -1.45 -12.80
N ALA A 83 11.73 -1.17 -12.63
CA ALA A 83 10.96 -0.34 -13.56
C ALA A 83 11.55 1.07 -13.69
N PHE A 84 11.94 1.70 -12.57
CA PHE A 84 12.59 3.01 -12.56
C PHE A 84 14.00 2.97 -13.18
N GLN A 85 14.74 1.86 -13.04
CA GLN A 85 16.04 1.70 -13.70
C GLN A 85 15.88 1.61 -15.23
N GLN A 86 14.84 0.92 -15.71
CA GLN A 86 14.62 0.71 -17.14
C GLN A 86 14.00 1.93 -17.83
N HIS A 87 13.11 2.65 -17.15
CA HIS A 87 12.27 3.69 -17.76
C HIS A 87 12.46 5.10 -17.17
N GLY A 88 13.36 5.25 -16.20
CA GLY A 88 13.57 6.50 -15.48
C GLY A 88 12.30 6.91 -14.73
N GLU A 89 11.97 8.20 -14.76
CA GLU A 89 10.79 8.77 -14.12
C GLU A 89 9.62 9.01 -15.11
N SER A 90 9.62 8.33 -16.27
CA SER A 90 8.56 8.47 -17.27
C SER A 90 7.23 7.92 -16.74
N VAL A 91 6.28 8.82 -16.44
CA VAL A 91 4.96 8.43 -15.92
C VAL A 91 4.21 7.53 -16.91
N ASP A 92 4.26 7.84 -18.20
CA ASP A 92 3.55 7.08 -19.24
C ASP A 92 4.05 5.62 -19.32
N ALA A 93 5.34 5.40 -19.11
CA ALA A 93 5.93 4.06 -19.07
C ALA A 93 5.70 3.37 -17.72
N LEU A 94 5.88 4.09 -16.61
CA LEU A 94 5.82 3.52 -15.27
C LEU A 94 4.40 3.14 -14.85
N CYS A 95 3.38 3.93 -15.19
CA CYS A 95 2.02 3.70 -14.71
C CYS A 95 1.49 2.29 -15.05
N PRO A 96 1.57 1.80 -16.30
CA PRO A 96 1.19 0.42 -16.63
C PRO A 96 1.94 -0.63 -15.80
N MET A 97 3.26 -0.48 -15.64
CA MET A 97 4.07 -1.45 -14.87
C MET A 97 3.71 -1.44 -13.40
N LEU A 98 3.42 -0.27 -12.82
CA LEU A 98 2.99 -0.15 -11.43
C LEU A 98 1.64 -0.85 -11.19
N VAL A 99 0.74 -0.84 -12.18
CA VAL A 99 -0.50 -1.62 -12.16
C VAL A 99 -0.19 -3.11 -12.20
N ASP A 100 0.67 -3.55 -13.11
CA ASP A 100 1.06 -4.97 -13.23
C ASP A 100 1.73 -5.49 -11.94
N ILE A 101 2.60 -4.67 -11.33
CA ILE A 101 3.25 -4.99 -10.04
C ILE A 101 2.20 -5.13 -8.94
N ALA A 102 1.23 -4.20 -8.84
CA ALA A 102 0.18 -4.28 -7.84
C ALA A 102 -0.65 -5.57 -8.00
N GLN A 103 -1.06 -5.88 -9.23
CA GLN A 103 -1.86 -7.05 -9.55
C GLN A 103 -1.11 -8.37 -9.26
N ALA A 104 0.19 -8.43 -9.56
CA ALA A 104 1.01 -9.62 -9.31
C ALA A 104 1.31 -9.87 -7.81
N ASN A 105 1.06 -8.88 -6.94
CA ASN A 105 1.45 -8.90 -5.52
C ASN A 105 0.26 -8.70 -4.57
N GLN A 106 -0.96 -8.96 -5.04
CA GLN A 106 -2.16 -8.96 -4.18
C GLN A 106 -2.04 -10.00 -3.06
N MET A 107 -2.55 -9.67 -1.87
CA MET A 107 -2.55 -10.54 -0.68
C MET A 107 -3.94 -11.05 -0.35
#